data_AF-A0A7Y4TG66-F1
#
_entry.id   AF-A0A7Y4TG66-F1
#
_cell.length_a   1.000
_cell.length_b   1.000
_cell.length_c   1.000
_cell.angle_alpha   90.00
_cell.angle_beta   90.00
_cell.angle_gamma   90.00
#
_symmetry.space_group_name_H-M   'P 1'
#
loop_
_entity.id
_entity.type
_entity.pdbx_description
1 polymer ?
#
loop_
_entity_poly.entity_id
_entity_poly.type
_entity_poly.pdbx_seq_one_letter_code
_entity_poly.pdbx_strand_id
1 'polypeptide(L)'
;MHPRLLAVLVVFCLAPPGIAQATEWFVAAGGTGSGTSASPFGRIQDGLAAARPGDTITVGAGLYAESLRTVRSGSASAPIRMQAAGVRGDVVVSVPGRVLRVDHAWVVVEGFVLDGQYGPADTVDVNGGADHLVLRNLEIRRSSRDLVDMAGPADVLIEDCLIHHALNAAGGRTDAHGIAAGPVSDLTIRNTEIHTFSGDGLQVDPGRTAPGWARVTVEGSRIWLGPLPAAENGFPAGTVPGENAIDTKASPALPRATLVVRDTSAWGFRNGLLANMAAFNIKEHVAATLDRVTVFDSEIAFRLRGPGSTAAGAHVTVQNAVVYESATAFRYEDDIELLRVWNTTIGGGVGRPFRAASSNSAGLDVQNLLVLGPRPPEAPHASNLGVSEDAFVDAGAHDYTLSPTSLATDAGVGLPGVTVDRVGTSRPQGRANDVGAYERPATQVGEVVIHAWRAAAVAGDWRLEADTSAAGGAMLRLPDAGRSSGVQALPQDFFDVFVPVESGRPYRLWLRGRAEGDRTSNDSVYVQFSGAVNAKGKPVYRIGTTSAGRIVLEDCPGCGLSGWGWQDTASGIGALGPLLRFDTSGIQTIRIQMREDGLAVDQIVLSPERYLVAPPGAPRDDDTRLPES
;
A
#
# COMPACT_ATOMS: atom_id res chain seq x y z
N MET A 1 -86.54 12.49 21.50
CA MET A 1 -85.63 12.43 22.65
C MET A 1 -84.83 11.14 22.55
N HIS A 2 -83.53 11.21 22.27
CA HIS A 2 -82.60 10.07 22.24
C HIS A 2 -81.37 10.49 23.08
N PRO A 3 -80.96 9.74 24.11
CA PRO A 3 -79.80 10.09 24.90
C PRO A 3 -78.52 9.63 24.17
N ARG A 4 -77.53 10.51 24.06
CA ARG A 4 -76.20 10.17 23.56
C ARG A 4 -75.35 9.63 24.72
N LEU A 5 -74.89 8.38 24.59
CA LEU A 5 -73.85 7.80 25.44
C LEU A 5 -72.53 8.52 25.21
N LEU A 6 -71.87 8.93 26.30
CA LEU A 6 -70.49 9.43 26.32
C LEU A 6 -69.56 8.22 26.52
N ALA A 7 -68.79 7.86 25.51
CA ALA A 7 -67.75 6.83 25.62
C ALA A 7 -66.47 7.45 26.18
N VAL A 8 -66.03 6.97 27.34
CA VAL A 8 -64.74 7.34 27.96
C VAL A 8 -63.65 6.49 27.31
N LEU A 9 -62.78 7.15 26.54
CA LEU A 9 -61.58 6.55 25.95
C LEU A 9 -60.48 6.50 27.02
N VAL A 10 -60.16 5.31 27.53
CA VAL A 10 -58.99 5.09 28.41
C VAL A 10 -57.76 4.97 27.53
N VAL A 11 -56.92 6.00 27.53
CA VAL A 11 -55.60 5.98 26.87
C VAL A 11 -54.61 5.27 27.78
N PHE A 12 -54.18 4.07 27.40
CA PHE A 12 -53.00 3.42 27.97
C PHE A 12 -51.75 4.15 27.45
N CYS A 13 -51.15 5.01 28.27
CA CYS A 13 -49.80 5.51 28.03
C CYS A 13 -48.80 4.37 28.18
N LEU A 14 -48.45 3.71 27.07
CA LEU A 14 -47.23 2.90 26.98
C LEU A 14 -46.04 3.85 27.10
N ALA A 15 -45.37 3.84 28.26
CA ALA A 15 -44.08 4.48 28.41
C ALA A 15 -43.12 3.87 27.39
N PRO A 16 -42.32 4.69 26.65
CA PRO A 16 -41.27 4.16 25.81
C PRO A 16 -40.34 3.28 26.67
N PRO A 17 -39.85 2.13 26.17
CA PRO A 17 -38.86 1.35 26.90
C PRO A 17 -37.69 2.28 27.25
N GLY A 18 -37.45 2.45 28.55
CA GLY A 18 -36.34 3.26 29.03
C GLY A 18 -35.05 2.70 28.46
N ILE A 19 -34.26 3.55 27.80
CA ILE A 19 -32.91 3.21 27.38
C ILE A 19 -32.15 2.92 28.68
N ALA A 20 -31.92 1.65 28.99
CA ALA A 20 -31.07 1.28 30.12
C ALA A 20 -29.68 1.86 29.85
N GLN A 21 -29.25 2.77 30.72
CA GLN A 21 -27.94 3.39 30.61
C GLN A 21 -26.87 2.32 30.87
N ALA A 22 -25.84 2.26 30.02
CA ALA A 22 -24.69 1.37 30.20
C ALA A 22 -24.07 1.57 31.59
N THR A 23 -23.85 0.48 32.31
CA THR A 23 -23.24 0.47 33.64
C THR A 23 -21.74 0.15 33.53
N GLU A 24 -20.94 0.79 34.38
CA GLU A 24 -19.52 0.44 34.55
C GLU A 24 -19.33 -0.35 35.85
N TRP A 25 -18.74 -1.54 35.74
CA TRP A 25 -18.41 -2.43 36.83
C TRP A 25 -16.91 -2.38 37.11
N PHE A 26 -16.53 -2.23 38.36
CA PHE A 26 -15.13 -2.12 38.77
C PHE A 26 -14.68 -3.40 39.46
N VAL A 27 -13.50 -3.88 39.07
CA VAL A 27 -12.85 -5.06 39.65
C VAL A 27 -11.46 -4.65 40.15
N ALA A 28 -11.09 -5.03 41.37
CA ALA A 28 -9.77 -4.78 41.94
C ALA A 28 -9.28 -6.03 42.67
N ALA A 29 -7.99 -6.34 42.55
CA ALA A 29 -7.40 -7.50 43.22
C ALA A 29 -7.62 -7.41 44.73
N GLY A 30 -8.17 -8.47 45.32
CA GLY A 30 -8.54 -8.51 46.76
C GLY A 30 -9.84 -7.78 47.12
N GLY A 31 -10.57 -7.22 46.15
CA GLY A 31 -11.90 -6.64 46.37
C GLY A 31 -12.91 -7.66 46.89
N THR A 32 -13.95 -7.18 47.59
CA THR A 32 -15.05 -8.02 48.11
C THR A 32 -16.41 -7.33 47.96
N GLY A 33 -16.46 -6.31 47.12
CA GLY A 33 -17.56 -5.36 47.03
C GLY A 33 -18.65 -5.75 46.05
N SER A 34 -19.50 -4.77 45.73
CA SER A 34 -20.66 -4.90 44.84
C SER A 34 -20.37 -4.50 43.39
N GLY A 35 -19.13 -4.22 43.03
CA GLY A 35 -18.72 -3.83 41.68
C GLY A 35 -18.84 -2.35 41.37
N THR A 36 -19.09 -1.50 42.36
CA THR A 36 -19.04 -0.04 42.19
C THR A 36 -17.59 0.45 42.32
N SER A 37 -17.28 1.65 41.84
CA SER A 37 -15.93 2.22 41.97
C SER A 37 -15.45 2.34 43.42
N ALA A 38 -16.36 2.58 44.37
CA ALA A 38 -16.08 2.64 45.80
C ALA A 38 -16.03 1.26 46.49
N SER A 39 -16.57 0.23 45.85
CA SER A 39 -16.66 -1.13 46.40
C SER A 39 -16.53 -2.15 45.26
N PRO A 40 -15.33 -2.29 44.67
CA PRO A 40 -15.12 -3.11 43.48
C PRO A 40 -15.27 -4.60 43.80
N PHE A 41 -15.63 -5.39 42.78
CA PHE A 41 -15.56 -6.84 42.85
C PHE A 41 -14.11 -7.31 43.04
N GLY A 42 -13.93 -8.50 43.62
CA GLY A 42 -12.62 -9.15 43.74
C GLY A 42 -12.20 -9.99 42.55
N ARG A 43 -13.17 -10.44 41.74
CA ARG A 43 -12.97 -11.33 40.60
C ARG A 43 -13.51 -10.69 39.34
N ILE A 44 -12.80 -10.88 38.24
CA ILE A 44 -13.22 -10.45 36.92
C ILE A 44 -14.47 -11.23 36.50
N GLN A 45 -14.57 -12.51 36.87
CA GLN A 45 -15.73 -13.33 36.59
C GLN A 45 -17.03 -12.80 37.24
N ASP A 46 -16.95 -12.12 38.39
CA ASP A 46 -18.13 -11.50 39.02
C ASP A 46 -18.61 -10.28 38.21
N GLY A 47 -17.67 -9.49 37.67
CA GLY A 47 -17.97 -8.44 36.69
C GLY A 47 -18.66 -8.98 35.44
N LEU A 48 -18.14 -10.06 34.85
CA LEU A 48 -18.73 -10.74 33.70
C LEU A 48 -20.14 -11.28 33.99
N ALA A 49 -20.39 -11.75 35.23
CA ALA A 49 -21.70 -12.23 35.64
C ALA A 49 -22.73 -11.09 35.80
N ALA A 50 -22.29 -9.92 36.28
CA ALA A 50 -23.11 -8.73 36.47
C ALA A 50 -23.45 -8.03 35.13
N ALA A 51 -22.46 -7.87 34.26
CA ALA A 51 -22.53 -7.05 33.05
C ALA A 51 -23.67 -7.45 32.09
N ARG A 52 -24.39 -6.44 31.58
CA ARG A 52 -25.43 -6.52 30.56
C ARG A 52 -24.93 -5.94 29.24
N PRO A 53 -25.61 -6.18 28.09
CA PRO A 53 -25.25 -5.56 26.83
C PRO A 53 -25.06 -4.03 26.97
N GLY A 54 -23.91 -3.53 26.55
CA GLY A 54 -23.50 -2.13 26.66
C GLY A 54 -22.62 -1.81 27.87
N ASP A 55 -22.59 -2.67 28.88
CA ASP A 55 -21.79 -2.46 30.09
C ASP A 55 -20.29 -2.60 29.83
N THR A 56 -19.51 -1.95 30.69
CA THR A 56 -18.04 -2.04 30.72
C THR A 56 -17.58 -2.60 32.06
N ILE A 57 -16.60 -3.50 32.05
CA ILE A 57 -15.94 -4.05 33.22
C ILE A 57 -14.51 -3.51 33.21
N THR A 58 -14.22 -2.58 34.11
CA THR A 58 -12.92 -1.93 34.27
C THR A 58 -12.14 -2.62 35.39
N VAL A 59 -11.03 -3.25 35.03
CA VAL A 59 -10.20 -4.08 35.92
C VAL A 59 -8.95 -3.32 36.31
N GLY A 60 -8.78 -3.07 37.61
CA GLY A 60 -7.59 -2.42 38.17
C GLY A 60 -6.34 -3.33 38.12
N ALA A 61 -5.17 -2.73 38.23
CA ALA A 61 -3.89 -3.44 38.21
C ALA A 61 -3.84 -4.56 39.27
N GLY A 62 -3.25 -5.70 38.90
CA GLY A 62 -3.10 -6.84 39.79
C GLY A 62 -2.96 -8.18 39.08
N LEU A 63 -2.66 -9.20 39.89
CA LEU A 63 -2.65 -10.60 39.49
C LEU A 63 -3.99 -11.25 39.85
N TYR A 64 -4.65 -11.83 38.85
CA TYR A 64 -5.93 -12.51 38.96
C TYR A 64 -5.73 -13.99 38.63
N ALA A 65 -5.81 -14.85 39.65
CA ALA A 65 -5.69 -16.29 39.50
C ALA A 65 -7.07 -16.94 39.32
N GLU A 66 -7.67 -16.73 38.14
CA GLU A 66 -8.99 -17.26 37.79
C GLU A 66 -9.07 -17.64 36.30
N SER A 67 -9.96 -18.58 35.97
CA SER A 67 -10.37 -18.85 34.59
C SER A 67 -11.64 -18.07 34.28
N LEU A 68 -11.63 -17.31 33.18
CA LEU A 68 -12.71 -16.46 32.74
C LEU A 68 -13.59 -17.16 31.71
N ARG A 69 -14.90 -16.95 31.79
CA ARG A 69 -15.86 -17.30 30.74
C ARG A 69 -16.87 -16.18 30.51
N THR A 70 -17.18 -15.90 29.26
CA THR A 70 -18.27 -14.98 28.93
C THR A 70 -19.62 -15.59 29.34
N VAL A 71 -20.58 -14.74 29.72
CA VAL A 71 -21.84 -15.20 30.34
C VAL A 71 -23.05 -14.98 29.43
N ARG A 72 -22.98 -14.00 28.53
CA ARG A 72 -24.06 -13.61 27.61
C ARG A 72 -23.50 -12.76 26.47
N SER A 73 -24.24 -12.69 25.38
CA SER A 73 -23.89 -11.84 24.24
C SER A 73 -24.17 -10.36 24.54
N GLY A 74 -23.38 -9.48 23.93
CA GLY A 74 -23.77 -8.10 23.71
C GLY A 74 -24.67 -7.97 22.47
N SER A 75 -24.68 -6.79 21.86
CA SER A 75 -25.27 -6.54 20.55
C SER A 75 -24.40 -5.58 19.74
N ALA A 76 -24.71 -5.43 18.44
CA ALA A 76 -24.01 -4.50 17.55
C ALA A 76 -23.95 -3.05 18.09
N SER A 77 -25.02 -2.59 18.74
CA SER A 77 -25.08 -1.25 19.35
C SER A 77 -24.65 -1.20 20.81
N ALA A 78 -24.51 -2.37 21.47
CA ALA A 78 -24.25 -2.48 22.89
C ALA A 78 -23.36 -3.71 23.20
N PRO A 79 -22.09 -3.73 22.75
CA PRO A 79 -21.17 -4.81 23.09
C PRO A 79 -20.82 -4.76 24.58
N ILE A 80 -20.48 -5.91 25.16
CA ILE A 80 -19.97 -6.01 26.54
C ILE A 80 -18.45 -5.83 26.47
N ARG A 81 -17.91 -4.89 27.25
CA ARG A 81 -16.47 -4.58 27.26
C ARG A 81 -15.83 -5.05 28.55
N MET A 82 -14.74 -5.79 28.44
CA MET A 82 -13.83 -6.11 29.55
C MET A 82 -12.50 -5.44 29.24
N GLN A 83 -12.06 -4.50 30.08
CA GLN A 83 -10.88 -3.69 29.84
C GLN A 83 -10.00 -3.56 31.09
N ALA A 84 -8.69 -3.58 30.89
CA ALA A 84 -7.75 -3.12 31.91
C ALA A 84 -7.87 -1.60 32.10
N ALA A 85 -7.78 -1.12 33.34
CA ALA A 85 -7.81 0.31 33.66
C ALA A 85 -6.51 1.05 33.28
N GLY A 86 -5.42 0.29 33.10
CA GLY A 86 -4.08 0.80 32.82
C GLY A 86 -3.54 0.32 31.47
N VAL A 87 -2.22 0.17 31.37
CA VAL A 87 -1.56 -0.29 30.14
C VAL A 87 -1.44 -1.82 30.12
N ARG A 88 -1.17 -2.40 28.94
CA ARG A 88 -0.88 -3.83 28.80
C ARG A 88 0.29 -4.22 29.72
N GLY A 89 0.03 -5.14 30.64
CA GLY A 89 0.97 -5.54 31.70
C GLY A 89 0.48 -5.27 33.10
N ASP A 90 -0.40 -4.28 33.29
CA ASP A 90 -0.91 -3.91 34.63
C ASP A 90 -1.87 -4.96 35.20
N VAL A 91 -2.63 -5.63 34.33
CA VAL A 91 -3.59 -6.68 34.71
C VAL A 91 -3.15 -8.01 34.13
N VAL A 92 -2.78 -8.94 34.99
CA VAL A 92 -2.35 -10.29 34.61
C VAL A 92 -3.38 -11.30 35.08
N VAL A 93 -3.98 -12.04 34.15
CA VAL A 93 -4.85 -13.18 34.43
C VAL A 93 -4.06 -14.46 34.15
N SER A 94 -3.79 -15.25 35.18
CA SER A 94 -2.82 -16.33 35.10
C SER A 94 -3.32 -17.60 35.79
N VAL A 95 -3.49 -18.66 35.01
CA VAL A 95 -3.89 -20.00 35.45
C VAL A 95 -3.26 -21.04 34.52
N PRO A 96 -2.95 -22.26 35.00
CA PRO A 96 -2.45 -23.31 34.13
C PRO A 96 -3.52 -23.76 33.13
N GLY A 97 -3.29 -23.47 31.85
CA GLY A 97 -4.11 -23.86 30.70
C GLY A 97 -5.04 -22.73 30.28
N ARG A 98 -6.35 -22.98 30.35
CA ARG A 98 -7.37 -22.08 29.83
C ARG A 98 -7.60 -20.88 30.74
N VAL A 99 -7.23 -19.70 30.25
CA VAL A 99 -7.40 -18.42 30.93
C VAL A 99 -8.73 -17.79 30.54
N LEU A 100 -9.06 -17.78 29.25
CA LEU A 100 -10.29 -17.16 28.74
C LEU A 100 -11.04 -18.12 27.82
N ARG A 101 -12.34 -18.28 28.09
CA ARG A 101 -13.30 -18.93 27.19
C ARG A 101 -14.34 -17.92 26.71
N VAL A 102 -14.54 -17.82 25.41
CA VAL A 102 -15.55 -16.96 24.79
C VAL A 102 -16.60 -17.82 24.10
N ASP A 103 -17.83 -17.79 24.61
CA ASP A 103 -18.96 -18.55 24.05
C ASP A 103 -20.05 -17.65 23.43
N HIS A 104 -19.88 -16.32 23.49
CA HIS A 104 -20.94 -15.36 23.24
C HIS A 104 -20.46 -14.20 22.36
N ALA A 105 -21.37 -13.68 21.53
CA ALA A 105 -21.10 -12.65 20.55
C ALA A 105 -20.99 -11.23 21.13
N TRP A 106 -20.39 -10.31 20.37
CA TRP A 106 -20.28 -8.88 20.69
C TRP A 106 -19.60 -8.61 22.04
N VAL A 107 -18.46 -9.26 22.24
CA VAL A 107 -17.60 -9.09 23.42
C VAL A 107 -16.29 -8.42 22.99
N VAL A 108 -15.83 -7.46 23.78
CA VAL A 108 -14.52 -6.82 23.63
C VAL A 108 -13.66 -7.15 24.83
N VAL A 109 -12.43 -7.61 24.60
CA VAL A 109 -11.43 -7.88 25.63
C VAL A 109 -10.18 -7.07 25.33
N GLU A 110 -9.78 -6.21 26.27
CA GLU A 110 -8.76 -5.20 26.01
C GLU A 110 -7.74 -5.00 27.14
N GLY A 111 -6.45 -4.99 26.80
CA GLY A 111 -5.37 -4.55 27.71
C GLY A 111 -4.84 -5.57 28.73
N PHE A 112 -5.24 -6.84 28.65
CA PHE A 112 -4.84 -7.88 29.61
C PHE A 112 -3.58 -8.64 29.17
N VAL A 113 -2.82 -9.13 30.15
CA VAL A 113 -1.94 -10.29 29.97
C VAL A 113 -2.71 -11.55 30.32
N LEU A 114 -2.88 -12.45 29.36
CA LEU A 114 -3.48 -13.77 29.53
C LEU A 114 -2.39 -14.82 29.48
N ASP A 115 -2.18 -15.50 30.60
CA ASP A 115 -1.00 -16.33 30.81
C ASP A 115 -1.37 -17.76 31.22
N GLY A 116 -1.21 -18.69 30.27
CA GLY A 116 -1.62 -20.08 30.40
C GLY A 116 -0.64 -20.96 31.19
N GLN A 117 0.49 -20.43 31.67
CA GLN A 117 1.52 -21.16 32.43
C GLN A 117 1.93 -22.52 31.82
N TYR A 118 1.89 -22.65 30.50
CA TYR A 118 2.12 -23.89 29.76
C TYR A 118 1.21 -25.06 30.18
N GLY A 119 0.01 -24.77 30.68
CA GLY A 119 -0.96 -25.81 31.02
C GLY A 119 -1.48 -26.56 29.79
N PRO A 120 -2.19 -27.68 30.00
CA PRO A 120 -2.50 -28.66 28.95
C PRO A 120 -3.69 -28.27 28.04
N ALA A 121 -4.12 -27.01 28.05
CA ALA A 121 -5.26 -26.50 27.30
C ALA A 121 -4.92 -25.17 26.63
N ASP A 122 -5.67 -24.83 25.58
CA ASP A 122 -5.52 -23.56 24.86
C ASP A 122 -5.75 -22.38 25.80
N THR A 123 -4.92 -21.34 25.68
CA THR A 123 -4.94 -20.20 26.61
C THR A 123 -6.22 -19.38 26.45
N VAL A 124 -6.60 -19.10 25.20
CA VAL A 124 -7.87 -18.49 24.81
C VAL A 124 -8.65 -19.45 23.91
N ASP A 125 -9.84 -19.84 24.35
CA ASP A 125 -10.75 -20.77 23.66
C ASP A 125 -11.98 -20.00 23.17
N VAL A 126 -12.11 -19.83 21.86
CA VAL A 126 -13.16 -19.06 21.21
C VAL A 126 -14.11 -20.02 20.48
N ASN A 127 -15.29 -20.23 21.04
CA ASN A 127 -16.27 -21.16 20.49
C ASN A 127 -17.11 -20.53 19.38
N GLY A 128 -17.84 -21.35 18.61
CA GLY A 128 -18.63 -20.91 17.45
C GLY A 128 -19.80 -19.94 17.75
N GLY A 129 -20.08 -19.63 19.02
CA GLY A 129 -21.05 -18.59 19.40
C GLY A 129 -20.44 -17.19 19.61
N ALA A 130 -19.13 -17.05 19.43
CA ALA A 130 -18.35 -15.85 19.73
C ALA A 130 -18.23 -14.86 18.57
N ASP A 131 -19.29 -14.70 17.77
CA ASP A 131 -19.28 -13.79 16.63
C ASP A 131 -19.03 -12.33 17.06
N HIS A 132 -18.40 -11.52 16.20
CA HIS A 132 -18.13 -10.11 16.50
C HIS A 132 -17.23 -9.88 17.73
N LEU A 133 -16.36 -10.86 18.03
CA LEU A 133 -15.37 -10.77 19.11
C LEU A 133 -14.25 -9.80 18.74
N VAL A 134 -13.87 -8.94 19.69
CA VAL A 134 -12.66 -8.11 19.60
C VAL A 134 -11.68 -8.49 20.70
N LEU A 135 -10.48 -8.91 20.31
CA LEU A 135 -9.31 -9.08 21.18
C LEU A 135 -8.32 -7.96 20.85
N ARG A 136 -8.17 -6.97 21.72
CA ARG A 136 -7.36 -5.77 21.48
C ARG A 136 -6.26 -5.60 22.52
N ASN A 137 -5.06 -5.22 22.09
CA ASN A 137 -3.98 -4.82 22.99
C ASN A 137 -3.73 -5.85 24.10
N LEU A 138 -3.78 -7.14 23.74
CA LEU A 138 -3.53 -8.23 24.68
C LEU A 138 -2.08 -8.69 24.60
N GLU A 139 -1.59 -9.29 25.68
CA GLU A 139 -0.45 -10.21 25.65
C GLU A 139 -1.00 -11.59 25.96
N ILE A 140 -0.88 -12.55 25.03
CA ILE A 140 -1.35 -13.92 25.22
C ILE A 140 -0.13 -14.81 25.20
N ARG A 141 0.15 -15.51 26.31
CA ARG A 141 1.42 -16.20 26.46
C ARG A 141 1.39 -17.53 27.19
N ARG A 142 2.44 -18.30 26.92
CA ARG A 142 2.81 -19.54 27.64
C ARG A 142 1.70 -20.59 27.58
N SER A 143 1.56 -21.22 26.41
CA SER A 143 0.65 -22.35 26.18
C SER A 143 1.43 -23.61 25.81
N SER A 144 1.00 -24.78 26.30
CA SER A 144 1.45 -26.08 25.75
C SER A 144 0.54 -26.59 24.63
N ARG A 145 -0.47 -25.79 24.25
CA ARG A 145 -1.39 -25.99 23.13
C ARG A 145 -1.43 -24.69 22.33
N ASP A 146 -2.58 -24.30 21.80
CA ASP A 146 -2.67 -23.06 21.04
C ASP A 146 -2.83 -21.86 21.99
N LEU A 147 -2.33 -20.69 21.61
CA LEU A 147 -2.55 -19.47 22.40
C LEU A 147 -3.97 -18.94 22.19
N VAL A 148 -4.44 -18.97 20.95
CA VAL A 148 -5.83 -18.71 20.59
C VAL A 148 -6.33 -19.85 19.71
N ASP A 149 -7.33 -20.60 20.16
CA ASP A 149 -8.06 -21.58 19.36
C ASP A 149 -9.46 -21.04 19.04
N MET A 150 -9.89 -21.15 17.78
CA MET A 150 -11.20 -20.68 17.32
C MET A 150 -11.99 -21.80 16.64
N ALA A 151 -13.13 -22.20 17.22
CA ALA A 151 -13.97 -23.27 16.70
C ALA A 151 -14.89 -22.87 15.52
N GLY A 152 -14.66 -21.71 14.90
CA GLY A 152 -15.41 -21.18 13.75
C GLY A 152 -16.38 -20.01 14.00
N PRO A 153 -16.07 -19.01 14.86
CA PRO A 153 -16.84 -17.76 14.91
C PRO A 153 -16.74 -16.95 13.60
N ALA A 154 -17.66 -15.99 13.44
CA ALA A 154 -17.65 -15.00 12.38
C ALA A 154 -17.26 -13.59 12.88
N ASP A 155 -16.64 -12.78 12.02
CA ASP A 155 -16.31 -11.36 12.27
C ASP A 155 -15.47 -11.15 13.53
N VAL A 156 -14.33 -11.85 13.63
CA VAL A 156 -13.40 -11.71 14.77
C VAL A 156 -12.29 -10.73 14.42
N LEU A 157 -12.02 -9.78 15.32
CA LEU A 157 -10.90 -8.85 15.22
C LEU A 157 -9.87 -9.14 16.31
N ILE A 158 -8.64 -9.43 15.91
CA ILE A 158 -7.46 -9.51 16.78
C ILE A 158 -6.55 -8.35 16.40
N GLU A 159 -6.30 -7.41 17.31
CA GLU A 159 -5.53 -6.21 16.98
C GLU A 159 -4.59 -5.73 18.08
N ASP A 160 -3.43 -5.19 17.67
CA ASP A 160 -2.40 -4.63 18.55
C ASP A 160 -1.90 -5.62 19.64
N CYS A 161 -2.03 -6.92 19.37
CA CYS A 161 -1.71 -7.98 20.32
C CYS A 161 -0.24 -8.42 20.26
N LEU A 162 0.25 -8.99 21.35
CA LEU A 162 1.50 -9.74 21.46
C LEU A 162 1.17 -11.20 21.81
N ILE A 163 1.41 -12.13 20.90
CA ILE A 163 1.03 -13.54 21.05
C ILE A 163 2.30 -14.37 20.99
N HIS A 164 2.70 -14.99 22.09
CA HIS A 164 4.01 -15.62 22.14
C HIS A 164 4.17 -16.76 23.15
N HIS A 165 5.16 -17.62 22.92
CA HIS A 165 5.45 -18.80 23.73
C HIS A 165 4.32 -19.85 23.72
N ALA A 166 3.90 -20.27 22.52
CA ALA A 166 3.13 -21.50 22.33
C ALA A 166 4.10 -22.67 22.14
N LEU A 167 4.57 -23.30 23.21
CA LEU A 167 5.68 -24.26 23.13
C LEU A 167 5.24 -25.61 23.66
N ASN A 168 5.49 -26.69 22.95
CA ASN A 168 5.29 -28.05 23.45
C ASN A 168 6.39 -29.00 22.96
N ALA A 169 7.31 -29.37 23.86
CA ALA A 169 8.42 -30.28 23.56
C ALA A 169 8.07 -31.77 23.67
N ALA A 170 6.80 -32.12 23.93
CA ALA A 170 6.38 -33.53 24.01
C ALA A 170 6.73 -34.27 22.71
N GLY A 171 7.33 -35.47 22.85
CA GLY A 171 7.79 -36.25 21.70
C GLY A 171 8.94 -35.61 20.92
N GLY A 172 9.64 -34.62 21.49
CA GLY A 172 10.68 -33.83 20.85
C GLY A 172 10.15 -32.52 20.25
N ARG A 173 8.93 -32.54 19.70
CA ARG A 173 8.15 -31.37 19.28
C ARG A 173 6.71 -31.80 19.07
N THR A 174 5.77 -31.04 19.62
CA THR A 174 4.34 -31.09 19.33
C THR A 174 3.84 -29.71 18.96
N ASP A 175 2.83 -29.64 18.09
CA ASP A 175 2.26 -28.39 17.62
C ASP A 175 1.60 -27.65 18.79
N ALA A 176 1.99 -26.39 18.92
CA ALA A 176 1.39 -25.39 19.78
C ALA A 176 1.44 -24.09 18.97
N HIS A 177 0.30 -23.67 18.43
CA HIS A 177 0.21 -22.57 17.47
C HIS A 177 0.04 -21.22 18.19
N GLY A 178 0.46 -20.14 17.54
CA GLY A 178 0.06 -18.80 17.98
C GLY A 178 -1.47 -18.65 17.89
N ILE A 179 -2.02 -18.91 16.71
CA ILE A 179 -3.46 -18.91 16.47
C ILE A 179 -3.82 -20.16 15.66
N ALA A 180 -4.75 -20.96 16.15
CA ALA A 180 -5.43 -22.00 15.40
C ALA A 180 -6.86 -21.55 15.12
N ALA A 181 -7.22 -21.45 13.84
CA ALA A 181 -8.55 -21.04 13.41
C ALA A 181 -9.22 -22.22 12.72
N GLY A 182 -10.39 -22.66 13.17
CA GLY A 182 -11.24 -23.64 12.49
C GLY A 182 -11.95 -23.03 11.28
N PRO A 183 -13.23 -23.37 11.02
CA PRO A 183 -13.99 -22.84 9.89
C PRO A 183 -14.50 -21.41 10.16
N VAL A 184 -13.57 -20.47 10.39
CA VAL A 184 -13.87 -19.05 10.66
C VAL A 184 -14.33 -18.31 9.41
N SER A 185 -15.11 -17.25 9.60
CA SER A 185 -15.38 -16.29 8.52
C SER A 185 -15.15 -14.86 8.97
N ASP A 186 -14.58 -14.01 8.11
CA ASP A 186 -14.31 -12.61 8.44
C ASP A 186 -13.36 -12.43 9.64
N LEU A 187 -12.28 -13.21 9.70
CA LEU A 187 -11.22 -13.03 10.70
C LEU A 187 -10.24 -11.95 10.24
N THR A 188 -10.03 -10.91 11.06
CA THR A 188 -9.00 -9.90 10.84
C THR A 188 -7.97 -9.94 11.96
N ILE A 189 -6.70 -10.12 11.60
CA ILE A 189 -5.54 -9.99 12.49
C ILE A 189 -4.75 -8.77 12.01
N ARG A 190 -4.62 -7.73 12.86
CA ARG A 190 -3.92 -6.50 12.47
C ARG A 190 -2.94 -6.01 13.52
N ASN A 191 -1.85 -5.38 13.08
CA ASN A 191 -0.83 -4.77 13.95
C ASN A 191 -0.36 -5.70 15.08
N THR A 192 -0.36 -7.02 14.85
CA THR A 192 -0.14 -8.03 15.88
C THR A 192 1.23 -8.66 15.68
N GLU A 193 1.93 -8.88 16.79
CA GLU A 193 3.19 -9.60 16.81
C GLU A 193 2.99 -11.03 17.33
N ILE A 194 3.37 -12.02 16.52
CA ILE A 194 3.24 -13.45 16.84
C ILE A 194 4.62 -14.10 16.77
N HIS A 195 5.12 -14.65 17.88
CA HIS A 195 6.45 -15.25 17.87
C HIS A 195 6.65 -16.36 18.90
N THR A 196 7.72 -17.13 18.71
CA THR A 196 8.10 -18.20 19.66
C THR A 196 6.98 -19.22 19.84
N PHE A 197 6.78 -20.05 18.83
CA PHE A 197 5.79 -21.13 18.83
C PHE A 197 6.43 -22.43 18.33
N SER A 198 5.94 -23.59 18.76
CA SER A 198 6.38 -24.89 18.24
C SER A 198 5.50 -25.40 17.11
N GLY A 199 4.29 -24.85 16.91
CA GLY A 199 3.42 -25.07 15.75
C GLY A 199 3.69 -24.07 14.61
N ASP A 200 2.63 -23.43 14.13
CA ASP A 200 2.65 -22.29 13.22
C ASP A 200 2.25 -20.99 13.95
N GLY A 201 2.61 -19.83 13.39
CA GLY A 201 2.13 -18.54 13.90
C GLY A 201 0.61 -18.42 13.77
N LEU A 202 0.09 -18.73 12.59
CA LEU A 202 -1.33 -18.87 12.28
C LEU A 202 -1.54 -20.16 11.46
N GLN A 203 -2.43 -21.03 11.93
CA GLN A 203 -2.95 -22.14 11.14
C GLN A 203 -4.46 -21.97 10.92
N VAL A 204 -4.91 -22.06 9.67
CA VAL A 204 -6.34 -21.93 9.31
C VAL A 204 -6.92 -23.25 8.79
N ASP A 205 -8.03 -23.63 9.40
CA ASP A 205 -8.87 -24.83 9.28
C ASP A 205 -8.11 -26.17 9.29
N PRO A 206 -7.41 -26.52 10.40
CA PRO A 206 -6.78 -27.83 10.57
C PRO A 206 -7.69 -29.01 10.23
N GLY A 207 -8.98 -28.89 10.55
CA GLY A 207 -9.99 -29.91 10.36
C GLY A 207 -10.47 -30.07 8.92
N ARG A 208 -10.33 -29.04 8.07
CA ARG A 208 -10.91 -29.00 6.71
C ARG A 208 -12.41 -29.30 6.72
N THR A 209 -13.10 -28.83 7.75
CA THR A 209 -14.49 -29.20 8.04
C THR A 209 -15.47 -28.20 7.47
N ALA A 210 -16.66 -28.68 7.06
CA ALA A 210 -17.75 -27.79 6.63
C ALA A 210 -18.13 -26.79 7.76
N PRO A 211 -18.49 -25.54 7.41
CA PRO A 211 -18.71 -25.01 6.06
C PRO A 211 -17.42 -24.61 5.29
N GLY A 212 -16.25 -24.78 5.89
CA GLY A 212 -14.98 -24.20 5.42
C GLY A 212 -14.80 -22.78 5.94
N TRP A 213 -13.62 -22.21 5.72
CA TRP A 213 -13.29 -20.86 6.16
C TRP A 213 -13.28 -19.88 4.99
N ALA A 214 -13.47 -18.59 5.27
CA ALA A 214 -13.43 -17.54 4.26
C ALA A 214 -13.04 -16.17 4.84
N ARG A 215 -12.49 -15.30 4.00
CA ARG A 215 -12.24 -13.88 4.30
C ARG A 215 -11.36 -13.70 5.55
N VAL A 216 -10.21 -14.34 5.55
CA VAL A 216 -9.17 -14.11 6.57
C VAL A 216 -8.25 -13.00 6.08
N THR A 217 -8.00 -11.99 6.92
CA THR A 217 -7.09 -10.88 6.65
C THR A 217 -6.01 -10.81 7.71
N VAL A 218 -4.74 -10.73 7.30
CA VAL A 218 -3.59 -10.43 8.17
C VAL A 218 -2.93 -9.15 7.65
N GLU A 219 -2.84 -8.11 8.48
CA GLU A 219 -2.31 -6.81 8.06
C GLU A 219 -1.37 -6.15 9.07
N GLY A 220 -0.36 -5.43 8.60
CA GLY A 220 0.53 -4.63 9.47
C GLY A 220 1.25 -5.45 10.56
N SER A 221 1.35 -6.77 10.38
CA SER A 221 1.72 -7.70 11.45
C SER A 221 3.15 -8.21 11.31
N ARG A 222 3.68 -8.79 12.39
CA ARG A 222 5.01 -9.40 12.42
C ARG A 222 4.88 -10.83 12.94
N ILE A 223 5.32 -11.81 12.16
CA ILE A 223 5.25 -13.22 12.56
C ILE A 223 6.63 -13.84 12.41
N TRP A 224 7.23 -14.29 13.50
CA TRP A 224 8.64 -14.66 13.46
C TRP A 224 9.05 -15.77 14.42
N LEU A 225 10.16 -16.41 14.08
CA LEU A 225 10.86 -17.34 14.93
C LEU A 225 12.30 -16.87 15.14
N GLY A 226 12.89 -17.33 16.24
CA GLY A 226 14.30 -17.13 16.52
C GLY A 226 14.78 -18.21 17.49
N PRO A 227 16.10 -18.42 17.59
CA PRO A 227 16.67 -19.31 18.60
C PRO A 227 16.20 -18.88 19.98
N LEU A 228 15.68 -19.82 20.78
CA LEU A 228 15.24 -19.54 22.15
C LEU A 228 16.41 -18.97 22.97
N PRO A 229 16.25 -17.83 23.66
CA PRO A 229 17.35 -17.22 24.41
C PRO A 229 17.73 -18.03 25.66
N ALA A 230 16.81 -18.85 26.18
CA ALA A 230 16.99 -19.73 27.32
C ALA A 230 16.22 -21.05 27.08
N ALA A 231 16.48 -22.06 27.91
CA ALA A 231 15.64 -23.26 27.89
C ALA A 231 14.22 -22.91 28.38
N GLU A 232 13.21 -23.33 27.63
CA GLU A 232 11.81 -22.92 27.87
C GLU A 232 10.85 -24.05 27.49
N ASN A 233 9.89 -24.33 28.37
CA ASN A 233 8.93 -25.44 28.29
C ASN A 233 9.45 -26.76 27.68
N GLY A 234 10.65 -27.19 28.09
CA GLY A 234 11.27 -28.44 27.66
C GLY A 234 12.15 -28.35 26.41
N PHE A 235 12.16 -27.21 25.70
CA PHE A 235 13.12 -26.94 24.64
C PHE A 235 14.43 -26.37 25.19
N PRO A 236 15.61 -26.81 24.72
CA PRO A 236 16.88 -26.18 25.05
C PRO A 236 17.02 -24.76 24.49
N ALA A 237 17.87 -23.94 25.13
CA ALA A 237 18.31 -22.67 24.56
C ALA A 237 18.94 -22.88 23.17
N GLY A 238 18.73 -21.94 22.26
CA GLY A 238 19.19 -22.00 20.87
C GLY A 238 18.25 -22.75 19.92
N THR A 239 17.23 -23.43 20.44
CA THR A 239 16.26 -24.15 19.58
C THR A 239 15.40 -23.15 18.79
N VAL A 240 15.15 -23.43 17.51
CA VAL A 240 14.08 -22.79 16.73
C VAL A 240 12.92 -23.80 16.63
N PRO A 241 11.86 -23.66 17.45
CA PRO A 241 10.93 -24.76 17.70
C PRO A 241 9.80 -24.90 16.67
N GLY A 242 9.46 -23.83 15.94
CA GLY A 242 8.26 -23.74 15.10
C GLY A 242 8.46 -24.19 13.65
N GLU A 243 7.39 -24.07 12.87
CA GLU A 243 7.33 -24.54 11.48
C GLU A 243 7.11 -23.39 10.48
N ASN A 244 5.93 -22.77 10.46
CA ASN A 244 5.60 -21.72 9.49
C ASN A 244 5.01 -20.46 10.13
N ALA A 245 5.05 -19.33 9.41
CA ALA A 245 4.37 -18.11 9.86
C ALA A 245 2.85 -18.25 9.68
N ILE A 246 2.44 -18.64 8.47
CA ILE A 246 1.03 -18.93 8.13
C ILE A 246 0.95 -20.26 7.40
N ASP A 247 0.07 -21.14 7.87
CA ASP A 247 -0.31 -22.40 7.24
C ASP A 247 -1.81 -22.42 6.97
N THR A 248 -2.22 -22.61 5.71
CA THR A 248 -3.65 -22.70 5.37
C THR A 248 -4.06 -24.13 5.12
N LYS A 249 -5.27 -24.56 5.42
CA LYS A 249 -5.78 -25.89 5.04
C LYS A 249 -7.19 -25.69 4.51
N ALA A 250 -7.50 -26.21 3.33
CA ALA A 250 -8.79 -25.97 2.68
C ALA A 250 -9.18 -27.14 1.78
N SER A 251 -10.29 -27.79 2.11
CA SER A 251 -10.81 -28.92 1.33
C SER A 251 -11.28 -28.47 -0.06
N PRO A 252 -10.91 -29.19 -1.15
CA PRO A 252 -11.46 -28.95 -2.48
C PRO A 252 -12.95 -29.32 -2.59
N ALA A 253 -13.54 -29.97 -1.58
CA ALA A 253 -14.97 -30.25 -1.51
C ALA A 253 -15.80 -29.09 -0.92
N LEU A 254 -15.15 -28.03 -0.43
CA LEU A 254 -15.78 -26.86 0.17
C LEU A 254 -15.54 -25.63 -0.71
N PRO A 255 -16.27 -24.51 -0.50
CA PRO A 255 -16.00 -23.27 -1.21
C PRO A 255 -14.54 -22.84 -1.07
N ARG A 256 -13.97 -22.27 -2.14
CA ARG A 256 -12.60 -21.75 -2.13
C ARG A 256 -12.44 -20.68 -1.05
N ALA A 257 -11.56 -20.96 -0.09
CA ALA A 257 -11.28 -20.05 1.00
C ALA A 257 -10.52 -18.82 0.50
N THR A 258 -10.69 -17.67 1.16
CA THR A 258 -10.02 -16.41 0.77
C THR A 258 -9.13 -15.86 1.87
N LEU A 259 -7.89 -15.54 1.51
CA LEU A 259 -6.87 -14.99 2.40
C LEU A 259 -6.28 -13.70 1.79
N VAL A 260 -6.15 -12.66 2.60
CA VAL A 260 -5.36 -11.47 2.27
C VAL A 260 -4.29 -11.30 3.34
N VAL A 261 -3.03 -11.23 2.93
CA VAL A 261 -1.92 -10.82 3.80
C VAL A 261 -1.36 -9.53 3.22
N ARG A 262 -1.31 -8.46 4.02
CA ARG A 262 -0.74 -7.19 3.55
C ARG A 262 0.16 -6.53 4.56
N ASP A 263 1.17 -5.80 4.09
CA ASP A 263 2.03 -4.96 4.94
C ASP A 263 2.63 -5.74 6.14
N THR A 264 2.88 -7.04 5.94
CA THR A 264 3.25 -7.99 7.01
C THR A 264 4.66 -8.51 6.78
N SER A 265 5.43 -8.59 7.86
CA SER A 265 6.80 -9.12 7.82
C SER A 265 6.88 -10.49 8.48
N ALA A 266 7.61 -11.41 7.86
CA ALA A 266 7.81 -12.75 8.38
C ALA A 266 9.27 -13.21 8.24
N TRP A 267 9.87 -13.73 9.32
CA TRP A 267 11.28 -14.15 9.32
C TRP A 267 11.63 -15.25 10.33
N GLY A 268 12.81 -15.86 10.15
CA GLY A 268 13.38 -16.84 11.06
C GLY A 268 12.90 -18.28 10.84
N PHE A 269 12.20 -18.55 9.74
CA PHE A 269 11.66 -19.87 9.40
C PHE A 269 12.73 -20.78 8.77
N ARG A 270 13.79 -21.08 9.53
CA ARG A 270 14.92 -21.92 9.13
C ARG A 270 15.66 -22.50 10.33
N ASN A 271 16.56 -23.45 10.07
CA ASN A 271 17.47 -24.03 11.07
C ASN A 271 16.76 -24.57 12.34
N GLY A 272 15.49 -24.95 12.20
CA GLY A 272 14.69 -25.51 13.27
C GLY A 272 14.66 -27.03 13.26
N LEU A 273 13.63 -27.57 13.90
CA LEU A 273 13.46 -29.01 14.10
C LEU A 273 12.82 -29.74 12.91
N LEU A 274 12.41 -28.98 11.88
CA LEU A 274 11.66 -29.45 10.73
C LEU A 274 12.35 -29.04 9.42
N ALA A 275 12.07 -29.78 8.35
CA ALA A 275 12.53 -29.44 7.01
C ALA A 275 11.43 -28.73 6.22
N ASN A 276 11.82 -27.85 5.28
CA ASN A 276 10.91 -27.00 4.51
C ASN A 276 10.10 -26.04 5.39
N MET A 277 10.73 -25.48 6.42
CA MET A 277 10.16 -24.38 7.18
C MET A 277 9.90 -23.20 6.23
N ALA A 278 8.74 -22.57 6.34
CA ALA A 278 8.36 -21.50 5.42
C ALA A 278 7.74 -20.31 6.13
N ALA A 279 7.96 -19.10 5.64
CA ALA A 279 7.17 -17.97 6.13
C ALA A 279 5.70 -18.19 5.76
N PHE A 280 5.38 -18.27 4.47
CA PHE A 280 4.00 -18.47 4.02
C PHE A 280 3.84 -19.85 3.37
N ASN A 281 3.26 -20.81 4.10
CA ASN A 281 2.86 -22.11 3.58
C ASN A 281 1.39 -22.09 3.16
N ILE A 282 1.14 -21.57 1.95
CA ILE A 282 -0.22 -21.41 1.41
C ILE A 282 -0.56 -22.64 0.59
N LYS A 283 -1.51 -23.43 1.09
CA LYS A 283 -1.84 -24.74 0.52
C LYS A 283 -3.33 -24.97 0.30
N GLU A 284 -3.58 -25.85 -0.68
CA GLU A 284 -4.87 -26.47 -1.01
C GLU A 284 -5.87 -25.48 -1.67
N HIS A 285 -7.16 -25.57 -1.36
CA HIS A 285 -8.23 -24.87 -2.09
C HIS A 285 -8.44 -23.42 -1.63
N VAL A 286 -7.42 -22.59 -1.78
CA VAL A 286 -7.38 -21.18 -1.31
C VAL A 286 -7.24 -20.21 -2.50
N ALA A 287 -7.81 -19.01 -2.38
CA ALA A 287 -7.48 -17.82 -3.13
C ALA A 287 -6.79 -16.80 -2.21
N ALA A 288 -5.48 -16.63 -2.36
CA ALA A 288 -4.65 -15.81 -1.49
C ALA A 288 -4.04 -14.62 -2.24
N THR A 289 -4.07 -13.44 -1.63
CA THR A 289 -3.29 -12.27 -2.06
C THR A 289 -2.31 -11.88 -0.97
N LEU A 290 -1.02 -11.87 -1.28
CA LEU A 290 0.06 -11.44 -0.41
C LEU A 290 0.66 -10.16 -0.99
N ASP A 291 0.35 -9.01 -0.42
CA ASP A 291 0.65 -7.68 -0.96
C ASP A 291 1.58 -6.89 -0.03
N ARG A 292 2.67 -6.30 -0.52
CA ARG A 292 3.62 -5.53 0.30
C ARG A 292 4.22 -6.30 1.47
N VAL A 293 4.24 -7.63 1.38
CA VAL A 293 4.87 -8.48 2.40
C VAL A 293 6.39 -8.43 2.30
N THR A 294 7.05 -8.58 3.44
CA THR A 294 8.52 -8.66 3.50
C THR A 294 8.93 -9.97 4.16
N VAL A 295 9.75 -10.76 3.47
CA VAL A 295 10.21 -12.05 3.99
C VAL A 295 11.73 -12.10 3.99
N PHE A 296 12.31 -12.50 5.11
CA PHE A 296 13.74 -12.66 5.22
C PHE A 296 14.14 -13.76 6.20
N ASP A 297 15.43 -14.09 6.21
CA ASP A 297 16.02 -15.11 7.09
C ASP A 297 15.19 -16.40 7.18
N SER A 298 14.81 -16.95 6.03
CA SER A 298 13.91 -18.10 5.95
C SER A 298 14.48 -19.19 5.04
N GLU A 299 14.14 -20.45 5.30
CA GLU A 299 14.48 -21.54 4.39
C GLU A 299 13.66 -21.38 3.10
N ILE A 300 12.35 -21.16 3.24
CA ILE A 300 11.44 -20.88 2.13
C ILE A 300 10.63 -19.63 2.45
N ALA A 301 10.61 -18.63 1.58
CA ALA A 301 9.76 -17.46 1.79
C ALA A 301 8.28 -17.80 1.50
N PHE A 302 8.01 -18.31 0.30
CA PHE A 302 6.68 -18.71 -0.14
C PHE A 302 6.68 -20.17 -0.53
N ARG A 303 6.03 -21.02 0.26
CA ARG A 303 5.77 -22.43 -0.03
C ARG A 303 4.31 -22.57 -0.47
N LEU A 304 4.09 -22.76 -1.76
CA LEU A 304 2.78 -22.57 -2.39
C LEU A 304 2.33 -23.86 -3.07
N ARG A 305 1.16 -24.40 -2.73
CA ARG A 305 0.82 -25.76 -3.17
C ARG A 305 -0.66 -26.03 -3.40
N GLY A 306 -0.97 -26.90 -4.37
CA GLY A 306 -2.31 -27.44 -4.56
C GLY A 306 -2.61 -28.64 -3.64
N PRO A 307 -3.80 -29.25 -3.75
CA PRO A 307 -4.15 -30.48 -3.03
C PRO A 307 -3.67 -31.75 -3.77
N GLY A 308 -2.77 -31.65 -4.76
CA GLY A 308 -2.39 -32.77 -5.63
C GLY A 308 -3.34 -33.00 -6.81
N SER A 309 -4.14 -31.99 -7.18
CA SER A 309 -4.92 -31.98 -8.43
C SER A 309 -4.99 -30.57 -9.03
N THR A 310 -4.90 -30.49 -10.37
CA THR A 310 -4.77 -29.22 -11.11
C THR A 310 -6.04 -28.36 -11.17
N ALA A 311 -7.22 -28.91 -10.89
CA ALA A 311 -8.51 -28.20 -11.02
C ALA A 311 -9.01 -27.55 -9.71
N ALA A 312 -8.31 -27.81 -8.60
CA ALA A 312 -8.68 -27.32 -7.28
C ALA A 312 -7.47 -26.77 -6.49
N GLY A 313 -6.35 -26.52 -7.18
CA GLY A 313 -5.12 -25.99 -6.61
C GLY A 313 -5.26 -24.57 -6.10
N ALA A 314 -4.31 -24.13 -5.27
CA ALA A 314 -4.33 -22.76 -4.75
C ALA A 314 -4.23 -21.73 -5.89
N HIS A 315 -4.93 -20.61 -5.72
CA HIS A 315 -4.75 -19.39 -6.51
C HIS A 315 -4.01 -18.39 -5.63
N VAL A 316 -2.75 -18.10 -5.95
CA VAL A 316 -1.92 -17.21 -5.13
C VAL A 316 -1.40 -16.07 -5.99
N THR A 317 -1.61 -14.84 -5.52
CA THR A 317 -0.97 -13.64 -6.06
C THR A 317 -0.04 -13.08 -5.00
N VAL A 318 1.26 -13.06 -5.29
CA VAL A 318 2.26 -12.35 -4.49
C VAL A 318 2.63 -11.08 -5.25
N GLN A 319 2.39 -9.92 -4.64
CA GLN A 319 2.60 -8.64 -5.29
C GLN A 319 3.27 -7.59 -4.39
N ASN A 320 4.04 -6.68 -4.98
CA ASN A 320 4.76 -5.63 -4.25
C ASN A 320 5.65 -6.16 -3.10
N ALA A 321 6.01 -7.44 -3.16
CA ALA A 321 6.71 -8.14 -2.08
C ALA A 321 8.22 -7.91 -2.17
N VAL A 322 8.90 -8.01 -1.04
CA VAL A 322 10.37 -8.01 -0.96
C VAL A 322 10.84 -9.28 -0.26
N VAL A 323 11.78 -9.99 -0.86
CA VAL A 323 12.40 -11.19 -0.28
C VAL A 323 13.92 -11.03 -0.26
N TYR A 324 14.57 -11.29 0.87
CA TYR A 324 16.04 -11.30 0.98
C TYR A 324 16.51 -12.36 1.99
N GLU A 325 17.81 -12.67 2.01
CA GLU A 325 18.44 -13.58 2.98
C GLU A 325 17.70 -14.92 3.19
N SER A 326 17.12 -15.46 2.12
CA SER A 326 16.28 -16.66 2.17
C SER A 326 16.81 -17.74 1.24
N ALA A 327 16.81 -19.02 1.66
CA ALA A 327 17.39 -20.06 0.81
C ALA A 327 16.59 -20.29 -0.48
N THR A 328 15.26 -20.14 -0.44
CA THR A 328 14.38 -20.16 -1.61
C THR A 328 13.29 -19.10 -1.49
N ALA A 329 13.08 -18.27 -2.51
CA ALA A 329 11.98 -17.30 -2.49
C ALA A 329 10.63 -17.97 -2.78
N PHE A 330 10.47 -18.61 -3.94
CA PHE A 330 9.23 -19.26 -4.33
C PHE A 330 9.45 -20.76 -4.54
N ARG A 331 8.93 -21.58 -3.63
CA ARG A 331 8.80 -23.02 -3.81
C ARG A 331 7.35 -23.34 -4.09
N TYR A 332 7.08 -24.02 -5.20
CA TYR A 332 5.72 -24.41 -5.56
C TYR A 332 5.60 -25.90 -5.81
N GLU A 333 4.50 -26.49 -5.32
CA GLU A 333 4.32 -27.93 -5.17
C GLU A 333 2.89 -28.40 -5.47
N ASP A 334 2.73 -29.71 -5.61
CA ASP A 334 1.45 -30.43 -5.59
C ASP A 334 0.38 -29.83 -6.51
N ASP A 335 0.82 -29.41 -7.70
CA ASP A 335 0.03 -28.80 -8.76
C ASP A 335 -0.80 -27.59 -8.29
N ILE A 336 -0.12 -26.56 -7.80
CA ILE A 336 -0.71 -25.22 -7.65
C ILE A 336 -1.37 -24.79 -8.97
N GLU A 337 -2.58 -24.26 -8.89
CA GLU A 337 -3.40 -24.00 -10.09
C GLU A 337 -3.02 -22.66 -10.75
N LEU A 338 -2.79 -21.63 -9.93
CA LEU A 338 -2.47 -20.29 -10.41
C LEU A 338 -1.49 -19.61 -9.44
N LEU A 339 -0.31 -19.25 -9.94
CA LEU A 339 0.69 -18.51 -9.18
C LEU A 339 1.10 -17.24 -9.94
N ARG A 340 0.67 -16.09 -9.44
CA ARG A 340 1.11 -14.77 -9.92
C ARG A 340 2.19 -14.21 -9.02
N VAL A 341 3.30 -13.79 -9.61
CA VAL A 341 4.37 -13.06 -8.92
C VAL A 341 4.58 -11.75 -9.66
N TRP A 342 4.06 -10.68 -9.08
CA TRP A 342 3.91 -9.38 -9.73
C TRP A 342 4.67 -8.30 -8.95
N ASN A 343 5.36 -7.39 -9.64
CA ASN A 343 6.03 -6.25 -8.99
C ASN A 343 6.80 -6.66 -7.72
N THR A 344 7.51 -7.79 -7.74
CA THR A 344 8.21 -8.33 -6.57
C THR A 344 9.70 -8.07 -6.72
N THR A 345 10.37 -7.72 -5.62
CA THR A 345 11.82 -7.60 -5.59
C THR A 345 12.44 -8.76 -4.81
N ILE A 346 13.31 -9.51 -5.47
CA ILE A 346 14.18 -10.50 -4.84
C ILE A 346 15.55 -9.86 -4.65
N GLY A 347 15.89 -9.60 -3.38
CA GLY A 347 17.11 -8.95 -2.95
C GLY A 347 18.29 -9.88 -2.70
N GLY A 348 19.27 -9.37 -1.95
CA GLY A 348 20.51 -10.07 -1.62
C GLY A 348 20.30 -11.33 -0.77
N GLY A 349 21.25 -12.25 -0.81
CA GLY A 349 21.24 -13.46 0.02
C GLY A 349 20.17 -14.50 -0.35
N VAL A 350 19.45 -14.33 -1.47
CA VAL A 350 18.48 -15.33 -1.94
C VAL A 350 19.15 -16.40 -2.77
N GLY A 351 19.19 -17.62 -2.24
CA GLY A 351 19.89 -18.74 -2.90
C GLY A 351 19.22 -19.20 -4.19
N ARG A 352 17.89 -19.29 -4.22
CA ARG A 352 17.10 -19.73 -5.37
C ARG A 352 15.81 -18.90 -5.50
N PRO A 353 15.60 -18.15 -6.59
CA PRO A 353 14.35 -17.43 -6.81
C PRO A 353 13.13 -18.35 -6.91
N PHE A 354 13.21 -19.41 -7.72
CA PHE A 354 12.11 -20.32 -7.96
C PHE A 354 12.54 -21.78 -7.81
N ARG A 355 11.61 -22.62 -7.34
CA ARG A 355 11.77 -24.07 -7.23
C ARG A 355 10.43 -24.77 -7.45
N ALA A 356 10.24 -25.35 -8.63
CA ALA A 356 9.21 -26.35 -8.87
C ALA A 356 9.58 -27.64 -8.13
N ALA A 357 8.92 -27.94 -7.02
CA ALA A 357 9.10 -29.20 -6.32
C ALA A 357 7.82 -30.01 -6.44
N SER A 358 7.85 -31.10 -7.21
CA SER A 358 6.68 -31.95 -7.50
C SER A 358 5.45 -31.22 -8.10
N SER A 359 5.66 -30.09 -8.79
CA SER A 359 4.62 -29.42 -9.57
C SER A 359 4.86 -29.65 -11.07
N ASN A 360 3.87 -30.21 -11.76
CA ASN A 360 3.91 -30.45 -13.21
C ASN A 360 3.32 -29.27 -14.00
N SER A 361 2.41 -28.52 -13.38
CA SER A 361 1.87 -27.25 -13.85
C SER A 361 1.66 -26.33 -12.65
N ALA A 362 1.92 -25.03 -12.82
CA ALA A 362 1.83 -24.04 -11.74
C ALA A 362 0.99 -22.81 -12.09
N GLY A 363 0.43 -22.74 -13.31
CA GLY A 363 -0.22 -21.53 -13.82
C GLY A 363 0.64 -20.27 -13.63
N LEU A 364 1.96 -20.43 -13.74
CA LEU A 364 2.93 -19.45 -13.31
C LEU A 364 2.90 -18.23 -14.22
N ASP A 365 2.62 -17.06 -13.64
CA ASP A 365 2.61 -15.76 -14.30
C ASP A 365 3.51 -14.79 -13.53
N VAL A 366 4.73 -14.57 -14.04
CA VAL A 366 5.73 -13.72 -13.41
C VAL A 366 5.96 -12.50 -14.29
N GLN A 367 5.64 -11.32 -13.76
CA GLN A 367 5.76 -10.04 -14.47
C GLN A 367 6.24 -8.94 -13.52
N ASN A 368 7.06 -8.03 -14.04
CA ASN A 368 7.67 -6.95 -13.25
C ASN A 368 8.49 -7.48 -12.04
N LEU A 369 9.05 -8.69 -12.13
CA LEU A 369 9.98 -9.22 -11.13
C LEU A 369 11.34 -8.53 -11.29
N LEU A 370 11.84 -7.94 -10.20
CA LEU A 370 13.20 -7.41 -10.11
C LEU A 370 14.06 -8.33 -9.26
N VAL A 371 15.20 -8.78 -9.77
CA VAL A 371 16.11 -9.69 -9.05
C VAL A 371 17.48 -9.05 -8.95
N LEU A 372 18.01 -8.93 -7.73
CA LEU A 372 19.44 -8.64 -7.52
C LEU A 372 20.23 -9.89 -7.91
N GLY A 373 20.80 -9.88 -9.11
CA GLY A 373 21.39 -11.04 -9.77
C GLY A 373 20.73 -11.36 -11.12
N PRO A 374 21.01 -12.54 -11.69
CA PRO A 374 20.48 -12.90 -13.00
C PRO A 374 18.97 -13.13 -12.96
N ARG A 375 18.29 -12.75 -14.05
CA ARG A 375 16.87 -13.05 -14.25
C ARG A 375 16.65 -14.57 -14.30
N PRO A 376 15.74 -15.13 -13.49
CA PRO A 376 15.50 -16.57 -13.46
C PRO A 376 14.76 -17.04 -14.73
N PRO A 377 15.02 -18.27 -15.22
CA PRO A 377 14.36 -18.82 -16.40
C PRO A 377 12.84 -19.00 -16.24
N GLU A 378 12.35 -19.12 -15.00
CA GLU A 378 10.93 -19.19 -14.65
C GLU A 378 10.18 -17.86 -14.86
N ALA A 379 10.91 -16.77 -15.11
CA ALA A 379 10.36 -15.43 -15.33
C ALA A 379 10.62 -14.92 -16.77
N PRO A 380 10.13 -15.61 -17.83
CA PRO A 380 10.50 -15.32 -19.21
C PRO A 380 9.91 -14.02 -19.78
N HIS A 381 8.88 -13.44 -19.15
CA HIS A 381 8.25 -12.22 -19.62
C HIS A 381 9.25 -11.05 -19.69
N ALA A 382 9.12 -10.20 -20.73
CA ALA A 382 10.08 -9.15 -21.02
C ALA A 382 10.19 -8.07 -19.93
N SER A 383 9.15 -7.91 -19.12
CA SER A 383 9.13 -6.94 -18.01
C SER A 383 9.89 -7.38 -16.76
N ASN A 384 10.39 -8.62 -16.72
CA ASN A 384 11.22 -9.09 -15.60
C ASN A 384 12.69 -8.75 -15.86
N LEU A 385 13.40 -8.28 -14.83
CA LEU A 385 14.78 -7.83 -14.93
C LEU A 385 15.66 -8.46 -13.84
N GLY A 386 16.86 -8.84 -14.25
CA GLY A 386 17.98 -9.07 -13.34
C GLY A 386 18.89 -7.85 -13.35
N VAL A 387 19.34 -7.40 -12.18
CA VAL A 387 20.12 -6.17 -11.99
C VAL A 387 21.29 -6.38 -11.03
N SER A 388 22.25 -5.46 -11.04
CA SER A 388 23.29 -5.33 -10.01
C SER A 388 22.87 -4.36 -8.90
N GLU A 389 23.69 -4.24 -7.86
CA GLU A 389 23.41 -3.43 -6.66
C GLU A 389 23.15 -1.95 -6.97
N ASP A 390 23.73 -1.41 -8.05
CA ASP A 390 23.58 -0.03 -8.52
C ASP A 390 22.16 0.32 -8.99
N ALA A 391 21.29 -0.67 -9.20
CA ALA A 391 19.87 -0.44 -9.46
C ALA A 391 19.10 0.04 -8.22
N PHE A 392 19.68 -0.07 -7.03
CA PHE A 392 19.06 0.25 -5.74
C PHE A 392 19.78 1.40 -5.04
N VAL A 393 19.09 2.08 -4.12
CA VAL A 393 19.69 3.14 -3.29
C VAL A 393 20.75 2.55 -2.35
N ASP A 394 20.44 1.46 -1.65
CA ASP A 394 21.39 0.73 -0.81
C ASP A 394 20.99 -0.74 -0.63
N ALA A 395 21.35 -1.58 -1.61
CA ALA A 395 21.08 -3.01 -1.57
C ALA A 395 21.71 -3.72 -0.36
N GLY A 396 22.86 -3.23 0.12
CA GLY A 396 23.59 -3.79 1.26
C GLY A 396 22.87 -3.59 2.59
N ALA A 397 22.12 -2.49 2.71
CA ALA A 397 21.20 -2.24 3.83
C ALA A 397 19.79 -2.83 3.62
N HIS A 398 19.58 -3.60 2.54
CA HIS A 398 18.27 -4.09 2.09
C HIS A 398 17.27 -2.97 1.77
N ASP A 399 17.76 -1.78 1.41
CA ASP A 399 16.97 -0.72 0.80
C ASP A 399 16.91 -0.92 -0.71
N TYR A 400 15.82 -1.56 -1.15
CA TYR A 400 15.56 -1.86 -2.55
C TYR A 400 14.73 -0.78 -3.26
N THR A 401 14.66 0.44 -2.72
CA THR A 401 14.18 1.58 -3.50
C THR A 401 15.09 1.82 -4.70
N LEU A 402 14.53 2.25 -5.83
CA LEU A 402 15.28 2.35 -7.09
C LEU A 402 16.21 3.56 -7.08
N SER A 403 17.46 3.35 -7.50
CA SER A 403 18.43 4.43 -7.67
C SER A 403 18.04 5.36 -8.83
N PRO A 404 18.58 6.60 -8.88
CA PRO A 404 18.29 7.53 -9.97
C PRO A 404 18.65 7.03 -11.38
N THR A 405 19.56 6.08 -11.48
CA THR A 405 20.07 5.51 -12.74
C THR A 405 19.58 4.08 -12.97
N SER A 406 18.63 3.60 -12.16
CA SER A 406 18.14 2.23 -12.24
C SER A 406 17.53 1.92 -13.60
N LEU A 407 17.97 0.83 -14.22
CA LEU A 407 17.37 0.30 -15.45
C LEU A 407 15.98 -0.31 -15.21
N ALA A 408 15.58 -0.48 -13.94
CA ALA A 408 14.24 -0.93 -13.57
C ALA A 408 13.19 0.18 -13.68
N THR A 409 13.61 1.45 -13.76
CA THR A 409 12.70 2.58 -13.94
C THR A 409 12.08 2.58 -15.34
N ASP A 410 10.77 2.78 -15.43
CA ASP A 410 9.99 2.82 -16.68
C ASP A 410 10.14 1.57 -17.57
N ALA A 411 10.53 0.42 -17.01
CA ALA A 411 10.81 -0.80 -17.76
C ALA A 411 9.74 -1.91 -17.58
N GLY A 412 8.77 -1.69 -16.70
CA GLY A 412 7.68 -2.62 -16.40
C GLY A 412 6.46 -2.44 -17.29
N VAL A 413 5.43 -3.23 -16.99
CA VAL A 413 4.11 -3.17 -17.65
C VAL A 413 3.00 -2.88 -16.63
N GLY A 414 1.89 -2.32 -17.09
CA GLY A 414 0.69 -2.17 -16.27
C GLY A 414 0.06 -3.53 -15.95
N LEU A 415 -0.20 -3.80 -14.66
CA LEU A 415 -0.83 -5.04 -14.21
C LEU A 415 -2.22 -4.76 -13.64
N PRO A 416 -3.25 -5.58 -13.96
CA PRO A 416 -4.61 -5.36 -13.48
C PRO A 416 -4.68 -5.33 -11.94
N GLY A 417 -5.24 -4.25 -11.39
CA GLY A 417 -5.45 -4.11 -9.93
C GLY A 417 -4.21 -3.71 -9.12
N VAL A 418 -3.03 -3.55 -9.74
CA VAL A 418 -1.80 -3.11 -9.08
C VAL A 418 -1.51 -1.65 -9.45
N THR A 419 -2.26 -0.74 -8.82
CA THR A 419 -2.21 0.72 -9.14
C THR A 419 -1.26 1.52 -8.24
N VAL A 420 -0.73 0.91 -7.18
CA VAL A 420 0.25 1.51 -6.27
C VAL A 420 1.38 0.53 -5.96
N ASP A 421 2.54 1.07 -5.61
CA ASP A 421 3.70 0.30 -5.15
C ASP A 421 3.62 -0.07 -3.66
N ARG A 422 4.72 -0.58 -3.10
CA ARG A 422 4.74 -1.00 -1.70
C ARG A 422 4.76 0.11 -0.65
N VAL A 423 4.99 1.36 -1.03
CA VAL A 423 4.93 2.51 -0.11
C VAL A 423 3.74 3.43 -0.42
N GLY A 424 2.88 3.04 -1.36
CA GLY A 424 1.67 3.78 -1.74
C GLY A 424 1.87 4.77 -2.89
N THR A 425 3.03 4.78 -3.54
CA THR A 425 3.27 5.57 -4.75
C THR A 425 2.42 5.03 -5.89
N SER A 426 1.65 5.90 -6.56
CA SER A 426 0.81 5.52 -7.70
C SER A 426 1.65 5.07 -8.90
N ARG A 427 1.20 4.06 -9.64
CA ARG A 427 1.88 3.57 -10.84
C ARG A 427 1.09 3.95 -12.12
N PRO A 428 1.74 4.36 -13.21
CA PRO A 428 3.16 4.72 -13.31
C PRO A 428 3.43 6.15 -12.82
N GLN A 429 4.66 6.43 -12.40
CA GLN A 429 5.16 7.79 -12.16
C GLN A 429 5.87 8.37 -13.39
N GLY A 430 6.44 7.52 -14.23
CA GLY A 430 7.07 7.91 -15.49
C GLY A 430 6.31 7.44 -16.72
N ARG A 431 7.04 6.96 -17.73
CA ARG A 431 6.51 6.44 -18.99
C ARG A 431 5.82 5.08 -18.83
N ALA A 432 6.24 4.27 -17.86
CA ALA A 432 5.68 2.95 -17.58
C ALA A 432 5.83 2.63 -16.09
N ASN A 433 5.27 1.51 -15.65
CA ASN A 433 5.49 1.05 -14.28
C ASN A 433 6.97 0.70 -14.11
N ASP A 434 7.50 0.91 -12.92
CA ASP A 434 8.81 0.40 -12.56
C ASP A 434 8.78 -1.11 -12.29
N VAL A 435 9.88 -1.79 -12.60
CA VAL A 435 10.05 -3.21 -12.30
C VAL A 435 10.40 -3.38 -10.82
N GLY A 436 9.77 -4.35 -10.15
CA GLY A 436 9.96 -4.60 -8.72
C GLY A 436 8.93 -3.90 -7.83
N ALA A 437 9.19 -3.96 -6.52
CA ALA A 437 8.24 -3.62 -5.46
C ALA A 437 8.04 -2.11 -5.26
N TYR A 438 8.97 -1.29 -5.72
CA TYR A 438 8.95 0.16 -5.58
C TYR A 438 8.68 0.82 -6.93
N GLU A 439 7.97 1.94 -6.88
CA GLU A 439 7.83 2.89 -7.97
C GLU A 439 8.59 4.14 -7.55
N ARG A 440 9.54 4.56 -8.37
CA ARG A 440 10.30 5.78 -8.13
C ARG A 440 9.35 6.97 -8.33
N PRO A 441 9.16 7.84 -7.31
CA PRO A 441 8.34 9.03 -7.45
C PRO A 441 8.81 9.87 -8.64
N ALA A 442 7.86 10.40 -9.41
CA ALA A 442 8.18 11.36 -10.44
C ALA A 442 8.96 12.50 -9.77
N THR A 443 10.08 12.92 -10.37
CA THR A 443 10.75 14.13 -9.87
C THR A 443 9.76 15.26 -10.06
N GLN A 444 9.30 15.87 -8.96
CA GLN A 444 8.31 16.95 -9.02
C GLN A 444 8.91 18.06 -9.88
N VAL A 445 8.35 18.27 -11.08
CA VAL A 445 8.94 19.19 -12.02
C VAL A 445 8.64 20.59 -11.49
N GLY A 446 9.68 21.34 -11.12
CA GLY A 446 9.53 22.74 -10.74
C GLY A 446 9.19 23.59 -11.98
N GLU A 447 9.81 24.75 -12.08
CA GLU A 447 9.79 25.50 -13.34
C GLU A 447 10.47 24.68 -14.44
N VAL A 448 9.83 24.53 -15.59
CA VAL A 448 10.45 23.94 -16.78
C VAL A 448 10.99 25.07 -17.63
N VAL A 449 12.30 25.25 -17.64
CA VAL A 449 12.99 26.30 -18.40
C VAL A 449 13.86 25.62 -19.43
N ILE A 450 13.58 25.87 -20.71
CA ILE A 450 14.39 25.39 -21.83
C ILE A 450 14.99 26.59 -22.55
N HIS A 451 16.30 26.57 -22.77
CA HIS A 451 16.93 27.55 -23.63
C HIS A 451 16.80 27.12 -25.09
N ALA A 452 16.46 28.05 -25.99
CA ALA A 452 16.13 27.75 -27.38
C ALA A 452 17.28 27.06 -28.15
N TRP A 453 18.53 27.27 -27.73
CA TRP A 453 19.69 26.61 -28.33
C TRP A 453 19.70 25.08 -28.17
N ARG A 454 18.89 24.53 -27.25
CA ARG A 454 18.67 23.09 -27.06
C ARG A 454 17.64 22.46 -28.00
N ALA A 455 17.12 23.19 -28.99
CA ALA A 455 16.12 22.64 -29.89
C ALA A 455 16.55 21.28 -30.46
N ALA A 456 15.68 20.29 -30.26
CA ALA A 456 15.90 18.91 -30.68
C ALA A 456 15.78 18.74 -32.20
N ALA A 457 15.02 19.64 -32.85
CA ALA A 457 14.96 19.75 -34.31
C ALA A 457 14.83 21.22 -34.69
N VAL A 458 15.52 21.63 -35.76
CA VAL A 458 15.44 22.95 -36.37
C VAL A 458 15.23 22.74 -37.86
N ALA A 459 14.18 23.31 -38.42
CA ALA A 459 13.75 23.10 -39.79
C ALA A 459 13.48 24.43 -40.51
N GLY A 460 13.70 24.42 -41.83
CA GLY A 460 13.54 25.60 -42.67
C GLY A 460 14.64 26.64 -42.44
N ASP A 461 14.24 27.90 -42.35
CA ASP A 461 15.16 29.05 -42.28
C ASP A 461 15.56 29.47 -40.87
N TRP A 462 15.09 28.77 -39.83
CA TRP A 462 15.58 28.98 -38.47
C TRP A 462 17.10 28.76 -38.38
N ARG A 463 17.79 29.65 -37.67
CA ARG A 463 19.23 29.63 -37.45
C ARG A 463 19.53 29.71 -35.97
N LEU A 464 20.48 28.89 -35.52
CA LEU A 464 21.10 29.04 -34.21
C LEU A 464 22.20 30.09 -34.31
N GLU A 465 22.10 31.15 -33.52
CA GLU A 465 23.05 32.26 -33.53
C GLU A 465 23.55 32.57 -32.12
N ALA A 466 24.84 32.88 -32.00
CA ALA A 466 25.43 33.32 -30.75
C ALA A 466 24.98 34.75 -30.42
N ASP A 467 24.54 34.96 -29.17
CA ASP A 467 24.20 36.28 -28.64
C ASP A 467 24.43 36.28 -27.13
N THR A 468 25.36 37.10 -26.65
CA THR A 468 25.71 37.17 -25.22
C THR A 468 24.61 37.74 -24.34
N SER A 469 23.60 38.40 -24.92
CA SER A 469 22.42 38.89 -24.21
C SER A 469 21.32 37.82 -24.03
N ALA A 470 21.38 36.74 -24.81
CA ALA A 470 20.47 35.60 -24.73
C ALA A 470 20.83 34.67 -23.55
N ALA A 471 19.83 34.02 -22.95
CA ALA A 471 20.09 32.94 -21.99
C ALA A 471 20.86 31.80 -22.67
N GLY A 472 21.87 31.26 -21.97
CA GLY A 472 22.76 30.25 -22.56
C GLY A 472 23.72 30.77 -23.64
N GLY A 473 23.73 32.07 -23.93
CA GLY A 473 24.66 32.70 -24.88
C GLY A 473 24.30 32.50 -26.35
N ALA A 474 23.11 31.97 -26.66
CA ALA A 474 22.64 31.74 -28.01
C ALA A 474 21.11 31.82 -28.11
N MET A 475 20.62 32.10 -29.31
CA MET A 475 19.19 32.20 -29.64
C MET A 475 18.87 31.42 -30.92
N LEU A 476 17.62 31.02 -31.09
CA LEU A 476 17.10 30.65 -32.39
C LEU A 476 16.43 31.85 -33.04
N ARG A 477 16.82 32.16 -34.27
CA ARG A 477 16.30 33.28 -35.04
C ARG A 477 15.78 32.81 -36.39
N LEU A 478 14.65 33.34 -36.80
CA LEU A 478 14.18 33.27 -38.17
C LEU A 478 14.44 34.64 -38.83
N PRO A 479 15.38 34.79 -39.76
CA PRO A 479 15.72 36.10 -40.34
C PRO A 479 14.54 36.74 -41.09
N ASP A 480 14.38 38.06 -40.99
CA ASP A 480 13.34 38.82 -41.70
C ASP A 480 13.54 38.76 -43.23
N ALA A 481 12.59 38.14 -43.92
CA ALA A 481 12.46 38.17 -45.37
C ALA A 481 11.07 38.72 -45.80
N GLY A 482 10.36 39.37 -44.88
CA GLY A 482 9.01 39.90 -45.07
C GLY A 482 7.94 38.83 -45.26
N ARG A 483 8.10 37.65 -44.62
CA ARG A 483 7.19 36.52 -44.76
C ARG A 483 6.27 36.38 -43.55
N SER A 484 5.08 35.89 -43.83
CA SER A 484 4.14 35.45 -42.79
C SER A 484 3.45 34.16 -43.23
N SER A 485 2.97 33.39 -42.26
CA SER A 485 2.19 32.18 -42.51
C SER A 485 1.04 32.02 -41.51
N GLY A 486 0.03 31.26 -41.90
CA GLY A 486 -0.98 30.73 -40.98
C GLY A 486 -0.50 29.45 -40.31
N VAL A 487 -1.26 28.95 -39.32
CA VAL A 487 -0.93 27.69 -38.63
C VAL A 487 -0.98 26.52 -39.62
N GLN A 488 0.11 25.77 -39.70
CA GLN A 488 0.21 24.59 -40.56
C GLN A 488 0.26 23.31 -39.73
N ALA A 489 -0.36 22.25 -40.25
CA ALA A 489 -0.23 20.90 -39.69
C ALA A 489 1.19 20.34 -39.90
N LEU A 490 1.83 20.69 -41.02
CA LEU A 490 3.19 20.29 -41.40
C LEU A 490 3.98 21.54 -41.82
N PRO A 491 4.40 22.39 -40.87
CA PRO A 491 5.12 23.63 -41.18
C PRO A 491 6.50 23.34 -41.79
N GLN A 492 6.92 24.20 -42.72
CA GLN A 492 8.28 24.18 -43.27
C GLN A 492 9.30 24.81 -42.30
N ASP A 493 8.94 25.96 -41.70
CA ASP A 493 9.79 26.73 -40.79
C ASP A 493 9.34 26.50 -39.34
N PHE A 494 10.04 25.61 -38.62
CA PHE A 494 9.77 25.31 -37.22
C PHE A 494 11.01 24.86 -36.45
N PHE A 495 10.92 24.87 -35.13
CA PHE A 495 11.82 24.10 -34.28
C PHE A 495 11.06 23.43 -33.13
N ASP A 496 11.62 22.32 -32.65
CA ASP A 496 11.06 21.51 -31.57
C ASP A 496 11.96 21.55 -30.34
N VAL A 497 11.36 21.67 -29.15
CA VAL A 497 12.03 21.45 -27.86
C VAL A 497 11.33 20.35 -27.07
N PHE A 498 12.07 19.67 -26.19
CA PHE A 498 11.54 18.64 -25.31
C PHE A 498 11.40 19.17 -23.89
N VAL A 499 10.24 18.90 -23.28
CA VAL A 499 9.91 19.36 -21.93
C VAL A 499 9.37 18.20 -21.08
N PRO A 500 9.89 17.98 -19.86
CA PRO A 500 9.26 17.09 -18.91
C PRO A 500 7.99 17.75 -18.34
N VAL A 501 6.89 17.00 -18.25
CA VAL A 501 5.64 17.49 -17.66
C VAL A 501 4.95 16.41 -16.83
N GLU A 502 4.06 16.84 -15.97
CA GLU A 502 3.14 15.99 -15.20
C GLU A 502 1.73 16.03 -15.81
N SER A 503 1.12 14.86 -16.00
CA SER A 503 -0.25 14.75 -16.52
C SER A 503 -1.23 15.51 -15.64
N GLY A 504 -2.14 16.23 -16.27
CA GLY A 504 -3.18 16.97 -15.57
C GLY A 504 -2.69 18.19 -14.80
N ARG A 505 -1.39 18.44 -14.59
CA ARG A 505 -0.92 19.65 -13.89
C ARG A 505 -1.10 20.89 -14.77
N PRO A 506 -1.61 22.02 -14.24
CA PRO A 506 -1.72 23.25 -15.01
C PRO A 506 -0.35 23.90 -15.21
N TYR A 507 -0.07 24.33 -16.45
CA TYR A 507 1.13 25.06 -16.83
C TYR A 507 0.77 26.35 -17.55
N ARG A 508 1.53 27.40 -17.26
CA ARG A 508 1.59 28.65 -18.01
C ARG A 508 2.76 28.57 -18.99
N LEU A 509 2.50 28.80 -20.28
CA LEU A 509 3.56 28.98 -21.26
C LEU A 509 4.05 30.43 -21.21
N TRP A 510 5.36 30.63 -21.13
CA TRP A 510 6.02 31.89 -21.46
C TRP A 510 7.08 31.67 -22.54
N LEU A 511 7.27 32.68 -23.38
CA LEU A 511 8.35 32.75 -24.34
C LEU A 511 9.05 34.10 -24.18
N ARG A 512 10.38 34.08 -24.17
CA ARG A 512 11.19 35.30 -24.25
C ARG A 512 11.74 35.43 -25.65
N GLY A 513 11.45 36.56 -26.29
CA GLY A 513 11.83 36.80 -27.67
C GLY A 513 12.23 38.25 -27.92
N ARG A 514 12.74 38.49 -29.13
CA ARG A 514 13.13 39.80 -29.63
C ARG A 514 12.80 39.91 -31.12
N ALA A 515 12.12 40.98 -31.52
CA ALA A 515 11.75 41.25 -32.90
C ALA A 515 12.89 41.98 -33.64
N GLU A 516 13.22 41.55 -34.85
CA GLU A 516 14.20 42.22 -35.68
C GLU A 516 13.76 43.66 -36.02
N GLY A 517 14.62 44.62 -35.67
CA GLY A 517 14.37 46.05 -35.90
C GLY A 517 13.21 46.64 -35.08
N ASP A 518 12.80 45.96 -34.00
CA ASP A 518 11.68 46.34 -33.15
C ASP A 518 10.36 46.53 -33.93
N ARG A 519 10.16 45.69 -34.96
CA ARG A 519 9.00 45.76 -35.86
C ARG A 519 7.91 44.78 -35.45
N THR A 520 6.67 45.26 -35.41
CA THR A 520 5.47 44.43 -35.18
C THR A 520 5.15 43.50 -36.36
N SER A 521 5.84 43.64 -37.49
CA SER A 521 5.80 42.65 -38.56
C SER A 521 6.68 41.44 -38.30
N ASN A 522 7.47 41.45 -37.20
CA ASN A 522 8.56 40.52 -36.94
C ASN A 522 8.50 39.90 -35.53
N ASP A 523 7.32 39.90 -34.91
CA ASP A 523 7.22 39.80 -33.44
C ASP A 523 6.41 38.60 -32.95
N SER A 524 6.12 37.63 -33.81
CA SER A 524 5.14 36.60 -33.47
C SER A 524 5.41 35.20 -34.01
N VAL A 525 4.95 34.21 -33.25
CA VAL A 525 5.03 32.77 -33.58
C VAL A 525 3.76 32.02 -33.18
N TYR A 526 3.59 30.83 -33.76
CA TYR A 526 2.62 29.85 -33.32
C TYR A 526 3.28 28.73 -32.53
N VAL A 527 2.59 28.23 -31.50
CA VAL A 527 3.07 27.16 -30.61
C VAL A 527 2.12 25.98 -30.60
N GLN A 528 2.66 24.78 -30.78
CA GLN A 528 1.95 23.51 -30.73
C GLN A 528 2.61 22.52 -29.77
N PHE A 529 1.86 21.49 -29.37
CA PHE A 529 2.31 20.49 -28.39
C PHE A 529 1.95 19.07 -28.82
N SER A 530 2.74 18.07 -28.41
CA SER A 530 2.40 16.66 -28.63
C SER A 530 1.20 16.21 -27.78
N GLY A 531 1.11 16.66 -26.51
CA GLY A 531 0.22 16.12 -25.48
C GLY A 531 -0.81 17.08 -24.88
N ALA A 532 -0.94 18.32 -25.37
CA ALA A 532 -1.71 19.34 -24.65
C ALA A 532 -3.23 19.11 -24.68
N VAL A 533 -3.88 19.30 -23.53
CA VAL A 533 -5.33 19.25 -23.30
C VAL A 533 -5.79 20.46 -22.49
N ASN A 534 -7.07 20.82 -22.62
CA ASN A 534 -7.68 21.82 -21.76
C ASN A 534 -8.13 21.22 -20.41
N ALA A 535 -8.73 22.05 -19.53
CA ALA A 535 -9.24 21.63 -18.23
C ALA A 535 -10.32 20.53 -18.27
N LYS A 536 -10.91 20.26 -19.43
CA LYS A 536 -11.90 19.17 -19.65
C LYS A 536 -11.27 17.94 -20.34
N GLY A 537 -9.94 17.89 -20.47
CA GLY A 537 -9.24 16.80 -21.16
C GLY A 537 -9.37 16.81 -22.68
N LYS A 538 -9.95 17.86 -23.30
CA LYS A 538 -10.04 17.95 -24.77
C LYS A 538 -8.70 18.39 -25.34
N PRO A 539 -8.19 17.73 -26.42
CA PRO A 539 -6.96 18.16 -27.09
C PRO A 539 -7.00 19.62 -27.54
N VAL A 540 -5.90 20.34 -27.32
CA VAL A 540 -5.71 21.74 -27.76
C VAL A 540 -4.31 21.90 -28.36
N TYR A 541 -4.19 22.75 -29.39
CA TYR A 541 -2.91 23.16 -29.98
C TYR A 541 -1.98 21.99 -30.36
N ARG A 542 -2.52 20.91 -30.90
CA ARG A 542 -1.75 19.69 -31.15
C ARG A 542 -0.86 19.83 -32.38
N ILE A 543 0.37 19.32 -32.28
CA ILE A 543 1.25 19.12 -33.45
C ILE A 543 0.52 18.27 -34.49
N GLY A 544 0.67 18.60 -35.77
CA GLY A 544 -0.06 17.91 -36.85
C GLY A 544 -1.46 18.47 -37.13
N THR A 545 -1.85 19.57 -36.47
CA THR A 545 -3.15 20.22 -36.68
C THR A 545 -3.00 21.67 -37.15
N THR A 546 -4.10 22.30 -37.55
CA THR A 546 -4.15 23.74 -37.88
C THR A 546 -4.53 24.61 -36.66
N SER A 547 -4.38 24.08 -35.44
CA SER A 547 -4.64 24.79 -34.18
C SER A 547 -3.33 25.04 -33.44
N ALA A 548 -3.13 26.25 -32.94
CA ALA A 548 -1.94 26.64 -32.18
C ALA A 548 -2.25 27.77 -31.18
N GLY A 549 -1.44 27.87 -30.13
CA GLY A 549 -1.33 29.10 -29.35
C GLY A 549 -0.60 30.16 -30.17
N ARG A 550 -0.98 31.43 -30.04
CA ARG A 550 -0.32 32.54 -30.73
C ARG A 550 0.41 33.39 -29.70
N ILE A 551 1.71 33.58 -29.88
CA ILE A 551 2.51 34.51 -29.06
C ILE A 551 2.85 35.70 -29.94
N VAL A 552 2.62 36.91 -29.43
CA VAL A 552 2.93 38.20 -30.06
C VAL A 552 3.69 39.00 -29.02
N LEU A 553 4.88 39.52 -29.35
CA LEU A 553 5.69 40.27 -28.38
C LEU A 553 5.06 41.61 -27.99
N GLU A 554 4.40 42.29 -28.94
CA GLU A 554 3.75 43.57 -28.65
C GLU A 554 2.48 43.36 -27.82
N ASP A 555 2.55 43.76 -26.54
CA ASP A 555 1.50 43.51 -25.55
C ASP A 555 0.18 44.26 -25.85
N CYS A 556 0.26 45.40 -26.53
CA CYS A 556 -0.89 46.18 -26.97
C CYS A 556 -0.58 46.97 -28.25
N PRO A 557 -1.58 47.30 -29.09
CA PRO A 557 -1.34 48.12 -30.27
C PRO A 557 -0.66 49.44 -29.93
N GLY A 558 0.57 49.65 -30.41
CA GLY A 558 1.35 50.86 -30.17
C GLY A 558 2.06 50.90 -28.81
N CYS A 559 2.09 49.80 -28.06
CA CYS A 559 2.91 49.67 -26.85
C CYS A 559 4.41 49.72 -27.18
N GLY A 560 4.79 49.38 -28.42
CA GLY A 560 6.16 49.39 -28.91
C GLY A 560 6.95 48.16 -28.46
N LEU A 561 7.93 47.81 -29.29
CA LEU A 561 8.88 46.72 -29.07
C LEU A 561 10.25 47.31 -28.73
N SER A 562 10.99 46.67 -27.83
CA SER A 562 12.41 46.96 -27.65
C SER A 562 13.11 45.82 -26.94
N GLY A 563 14.25 45.37 -27.47
CA GLY A 563 15.09 44.36 -26.82
C GLY A 563 14.37 43.03 -26.57
N TRP A 564 14.81 42.31 -25.53
CA TRP A 564 14.18 41.05 -25.11
C TRP A 564 12.90 41.33 -24.32
N GLY A 565 11.88 40.49 -24.52
CA GLY A 565 10.61 40.61 -23.83
C GLY A 565 9.93 39.27 -23.58
N TRP A 566 9.27 39.13 -22.43
CA TRP A 566 8.47 37.96 -22.08
C TRP A 566 7.02 38.14 -22.51
N GLN A 567 6.48 37.13 -23.20
CA GLN A 567 5.07 37.06 -23.55
C GLN A 567 4.47 35.67 -23.42
N ASP A 568 3.15 35.61 -23.26
CA ASP A 568 2.37 34.38 -23.32
C ASP A 568 1.43 34.36 -24.55
N THR A 569 0.40 33.52 -24.49
CA THR A 569 -0.55 33.31 -25.60
C THR A 569 -1.76 34.23 -25.56
N ALA A 570 -1.85 35.15 -24.59
CA ALA A 570 -2.87 36.19 -24.56
C ALA A 570 -2.44 37.43 -25.36
N SER A 571 -3.35 38.40 -25.45
CA SER A 571 -3.11 39.68 -26.09
C SER A 571 -3.74 40.76 -25.21
N GLY A 572 -3.02 41.85 -24.95
CA GLY A 572 -3.45 42.94 -24.09
C GLY A 572 -2.71 42.99 -22.74
N ILE A 573 -2.51 44.21 -22.24
CA ILE A 573 -1.76 44.49 -21.01
C ILE A 573 -2.28 43.67 -19.82
N GLY A 574 -1.42 42.82 -19.27
CA GLY A 574 -1.72 41.99 -18.11
C GLY A 574 -2.70 40.84 -18.36
N ALA A 575 -3.04 40.57 -19.62
CA ALA A 575 -3.82 39.40 -19.98
C ALA A 575 -2.96 38.13 -19.84
N LEU A 576 -3.60 37.03 -19.45
CA LEU A 576 -2.96 35.72 -19.35
C LEU A 576 -3.70 34.74 -20.24
N GLY A 577 -2.97 33.98 -21.05
CA GLY A 577 -3.49 32.90 -21.88
C GLY A 577 -4.19 31.78 -21.07
N PRO A 578 -4.69 30.72 -21.73
CA PRO A 578 -5.21 29.56 -21.00
C PRO A 578 -4.09 28.79 -20.30
N LEU A 579 -4.40 28.20 -19.14
CA LEU A 579 -3.55 27.18 -18.54
C LEU A 579 -3.59 25.89 -19.38
N LEU A 580 -2.42 25.39 -19.74
CA LEU A 580 -2.24 24.14 -20.46
C LEU A 580 -2.17 22.98 -19.46
N ARG A 581 -2.66 21.81 -19.86
CA ARG A 581 -2.42 20.53 -19.17
C ARG A 581 -1.95 19.53 -20.20
N PHE A 582 -1.34 18.44 -19.75
CA PHE A 582 -0.93 17.35 -20.64
C PHE A 582 -1.71 16.08 -20.28
N ASP A 583 -1.99 15.25 -21.28
CA ASP A 583 -2.73 13.99 -21.10
C ASP A 583 -1.89 12.90 -20.41
N THR A 584 -0.57 12.98 -20.51
CA THR A 584 0.39 11.98 -20.03
C THR A 584 1.59 12.65 -19.38
N SER A 585 2.11 12.05 -18.30
CA SER A 585 3.36 12.47 -17.66
C SER A 585 4.55 12.04 -18.52
N GLY A 586 5.68 12.74 -18.38
CA GLY A 586 6.92 12.47 -19.10
C GLY A 586 7.28 13.54 -20.14
N ILE A 587 8.11 13.17 -21.11
CA ILE A 587 8.62 14.11 -22.12
C ILE A 587 7.56 14.43 -23.17
N GLN A 588 7.29 15.72 -23.38
CA GLN A 588 6.45 16.25 -24.43
C GLN A 588 7.27 17.13 -25.38
N THR A 589 6.78 17.28 -26.61
CA THR A 589 7.33 18.19 -27.61
C THR A 589 6.57 19.50 -27.60
N ILE A 590 7.27 20.62 -27.52
CA ILE A 590 6.76 21.95 -27.91
C ILE A 590 7.34 22.27 -29.28
N ARG A 591 6.47 22.60 -30.24
CA ARG A 591 6.84 23.05 -31.57
C ARG A 591 6.56 24.54 -31.72
N ILE A 592 7.56 25.30 -32.10
CA ILE A 592 7.44 26.72 -32.47
C ILE A 592 7.48 26.79 -33.99
N GLN A 593 6.45 27.38 -34.62
CA GLN A 593 6.40 27.57 -36.07
C GLN A 593 6.18 29.05 -36.42
N MET A 594 6.64 29.44 -37.62
CA MET A 594 6.55 30.82 -38.10
C MET A 594 5.10 31.31 -38.13
N ARG A 595 4.86 32.48 -37.53
CA ARG A 595 3.70 33.33 -37.87
C ARG A 595 4.19 34.49 -38.71
N GLU A 596 5.19 35.21 -38.23
CA GLU A 596 5.98 36.21 -38.95
C GLU A 596 7.46 35.83 -38.83
N ASP A 597 8.27 36.12 -39.85
CA ASP A 597 9.73 36.00 -39.75
C ASP A 597 10.34 37.25 -39.09
N GLY A 598 11.64 37.22 -38.77
CA GLY A 598 12.33 38.27 -38.01
C GLY A 598 12.30 38.09 -36.49
N LEU A 599 11.63 37.07 -35.94
CA LEU A 599 11.64 36.78 -34.50
C LEU A 599 12.88 35.98 -34.08
N ALA A 600 13.48 36.37 -32.96
CA ALA A 600 14.42 35.57 -32.20
C ALA A 600 13.83 35.10 -30.86
N VAL A 601 14.21 33.89 -30.42
CA VAL A 601 13.77 33.25 -29.17
C VAL A 601 14.98 32.72 -28.43
N ASP A 602 15.09 33.01 -27.12
CA ASP A 602 16.15 32.46 -26.27
C ASP A 602 15.64 31.54 -25.16
N GLN A 603 14.43 31.75 -24.64
CA GLN A 603 13.87 30.95 -23.54
C GLN A 603 12.40 30.59 -23.77
N ILE A 604 12.06 29.36 -23.38
CA ILE A 604 10.69 28.85 -23.31
C ILE A 604 10.47 28.30 -21.90
N VAL A 605 9.38 28.69 -21.25
CA VAL A 605 9.05 28.28 -19.88
C VAL A 605 7.67 27.65 -19.82
N LEU A 606 7.56 26.46 -19.24
CA LEU A 606 6.30 25.92 -18.74
C LEU A 606 6.30 26.02 -17.22
N SER A 607 5.56 26.98 -16.69
CA SER A 607 5.50 27.27 -15.27
C SER A 607 4.25 26.68 -14.62
N PRO A 608 4.39 25.74 -13.68
CA PRO A 608 3.25 25.29 -12.88
C PRO A 608 3.01 26.14 -11.62
N GLU A 609 3.97 26.98 -11.19
CA GLU A 609 3.91 27.64 -9.88
C GLU A 609 4.38 29.10 -9.90
N ARG A 610 5.69 29.35 -9.99
CA ARG A 610 6.30 30.67 -9.73
C ARG A 610 5.86 31.73 -10.74
N TYR A 611 5.75 31.34 -12.00
CA TYR A 611 5.35 32.22 -13.09
C TYR A 611 3.94 31.86 -13.60
N LEU A 612 3.10 31.21 -12.78
CA LEU A 612 1.78 30.76 -13.22
C LEU A 612 0.84 31.94 -13.57
N VAL A 613 0.99 33.05 -12.83
CA VAL A 613 0.12 34.24 -12.88
C VAL A 613 0.88 35.54 -13.20
N ALA A 614 2.18 35.48 -13.43
CA ALA A 614 3.00 36.63 -13.79
C ALA A 614 4.22 36.16 -14.62
N PRO A 615 4.70 36.97 -15.59
CA PRO A 615 5.86 36.61 -16.41
C PRO A 615 7.14 36.55 -15.57
N PRO A 616 8.17 35.82 -16.05
CA PRO A 616 9.48 35.83 -15.41
C PRO A 616 10.14 37.20 -15.33
N GLY A 617 9.91 38.04 -16.34
CA GLY A 617 10.51 39.36 -16.47
C GLY A 617 9.62 40.34 -17.25
N ALA A 618 10.20 41.45 -17.68
CA ALA A 618 9.48 42.52 -18.37
C ALA A 618 9.09 42.14 -19.82
N PRO A 619 8.06 42.76 -20.41
CA PRO A 619 7.66 42.52 -21.80
C PRO A 619 8.58 43.17 -22.84
N ARG A 620 9.56 43.99 -22.41
CA ARG A 620 10.55 44.66 -23.25
C ARG A 620 11.76 45.05 -22.40
N ASP A 621 12.90 45.29 -23.04
CA ASP A 621 14.17 45.64 -22.40
C ASP A 621 14.53 44.75 -21.19
N ASP A 622 14.06 43.50 -21.21
CA ASP A 622 14.21 42.56 -20.11
C ASP A 622 15.62 41.97 -20.09
N ASP A 623 16.17 41.74 -18.91
CA ASP A 623 17.46 41.07 -18.68
C ASP A 623 17.35 39.73 -17.92
N THR A 624 16.12 39.28 -17.65
CA THR A 624 15.84 38.07 -16.87
C THR A 624 16.25 36.81 -17.65
N ARG A 625 17.29 36.14 -17.15
CA ARG A 625 17.78 34.84 -17.65
C ARG A 625 17.57 33.78 -16.58
N LEU A 626 16.66 32.84 -16.84
CA LEU A 626 16.41 31.72 -15.94
C LEU A 626 17.43 30.60 -16.20
N PRO A 627 17.91 29.89 -15.15
CA PRO A 627 18.73 28.70 -15.34
C PRO A 627 17.90 27.60 -16.03
N GLU A 628 18.54 26.83 -16.90
CA GLU A 628 17.93 25.66 -17.56
C GLU A 628 17.61 24.57 -16.51
N SER A 629 16.47 23.89 -16.70
CA SER A 629 15.97 22.83 -15.80
C SER A 629 16.59 21.46 -16.03
#